data_AF-A0A6G2V291-F1
#
_entry.id   AF-A0A6G2V291-F1
#
_cell.length_a   1.000
_cell.length_b   1.000
_cell.length_c   1.000
_cell.angle_alpha   90.00
_cell.angle_beta   90.00
_cell.angle_gamma   90.00
#
_symmetry.space_group_name_H-M   'P 1'
#
loop_
_entity.id
_entity.type
_entity.pdbx_description
1 polymer ?
#
loop_
_entity_poly.entity_id
_entity_poly.type
_entity_poly.pdbx_seq_one_letter_code
_entity_poly.pdbx_strand_id
1 'polypeptide(L)'
;MPSRAGDEAARDLLDESHDYRAAEVDAWLARALADQTGHYADPAARAAAVGSLPVPVRAHAALLAALARTGAPVDGDLEFVGRLAQADPAATTALAAWLENAAAVKGGTP
;
A
#
# COMPACT_ATOMS: atom_id res chain seq x y z
N MET A 1 -28.40 -5.94 8.90
CA MET A 1 -27.12 -6.18 8.21
C MET A 1 -26.31 -4.90 8.33
N PRO A 2 -25.15 -4.86 9.00
CA PRO A 2 -24.34 -3.66 9.00
C PRO A 2 -23.78 -3.48 7.58
N SER A 3 -23.91 -2.27 7.04
CA SER A 3 -23.35 -1.92 5.74
C SER A 3 -21.84 -2.05 5.81
N ARG A 4 -21.27 -3.03 5.10
CA ARG A 4 -19.82 -3.09 4.86
C ARG A 4 -19.40 -1.77 4.21
N ALA A 5 -18.25 -1.22 4.65
CA ALA A 5 -17.71 -0.01 4.07
C ALA A 5 -17.55 -0.20 2.56
N GLY A 6 -17.83 0.82 1.75
CA GLY A 6 -17.97 0.71 0.29
C GLY A 6 -16.78 0.02 -0.40
N ASP A 7 -15.58 0.13 0.18
CA ASP A 7 -14.36 -0.50 -0.33
C ASP A 7 -14.37 -2.03 -0.21
N GLU A 8 -14.92 -2.57 0.88
CA GLU A 8 -15.03 -4.01 1.12
C GLU A 8 -16.09 -4.62 0.19
N ALA A 9 -17.20 -3.90 -0.03
CA ALA A 9 -18.25 -4.30 -0.97
C ALA A 9 -17.79 -4.25 -2.44
N ALA A 10 -17.02 -3.22 -2.82
CA ALA A 10 -16.44 -3.13 -4.16
C ALA A 10 -15.41 -4.25 -4.41
N ARG A 11 -14.67 -4.64 -3.38
CA ARG A 11 -13.68 -5.71 -3.46
C ARG A 11 -14.32 -7.09 -3.56
N ASP A 12 -15.32 -7.39 -2.73
CA ASP A 12 -16.08 -8.66 -2.79
C ASP A 12 -16.66 -8.88 -4.20
N LEU A 13 -17.19 -7.82 -4.83
CA LEU A 13 -17.73 -7.85 -6.20
C LEU A 13 -16.65 -8.03 -7.29
N LEU A 14 -15.42 -7.56 -7.05
CA LEU A 14 -14.32 -7.70 -8.01
C LEU A 14 -13.63 -9.06 -7.91
N ASP A 15 -13.55 -9.64 -6.71
CA ASP A 15 -12.99 -10.96 -6.44
C ASP A 15 -13.83 -12.08 -7.09
N GLU A 16 -15.17 -11.92 -7.09
CA GLU A 16 -16.09 -12.80 -7.83
C GLU A 16 -15.88 -12.78 -9.36
N SER A 17 -15.25 -11.73 -9.90
CA SER A 17 -15.05 -11.55 -11.35
C SER A 17 -13.72 -12.07 -11.90
N HIS A 18 -12.81 -12.53 -11.03
CA HIS A 18 -11.60 -13.29 -11.33
C HIS A 18 -10.82 -12.86 -12.60
N ASP A 19 -10.44 -11.58 -12.71
CA ASP A 19 -9.46 -11.16 -13.73
C ASP A 19 -8.82 -9.81 -13.41
N TYR A 20 -7.55 -9.63 -13.83
CA TYR A 20 -6.67 -8.43 -13.95
C TYR A 20 -7.00 -7.14 -13.16
N ARG A 21 -8.26 -6.70 -13.14
CA ARG A 21 -8.77 -5.54 -12.38
C ARG A 21 -8.51 -5.61 -10.87
N ALA A 22 -8.46 -6.79 -10.26
CA ALA A 22 -8.21 -6.89 -8.82
C ALA A 22 -6.79 -6.44 -8.44
N ALA A 23 -5.78 -6.81 -9.24
CA ALA A 23 -4.40 -6.39 -9.03
C ALA A 23 -4.19 -4.90 -9.31
N GLU A 24 -4.86 -4.36 -10.34
CA GLU A 24 -4.85 -2.92 -10.64
C GLU A 24 -5.51 -2.09 -9.54
N VAL A 25 -6.65 -2.55 -9.02
CA VAL A 25 -7.35 -1.90 -7.90
C VAL A 25 -6.50 -1.96 -6.63
N ASP A 26 -5.82 -3.08 -6.37
CA ASP A 26 -4.88 -3.21 -5.25
C ASP A 26 -3.68 -2.27 -5.37
N ALA A 27 -3.12 -2.14 -6.57
CA ALA A 27 -2.04 -1.20 -6.83
C ALA A 27 -2.52 0.25 -6.67
N TRP A 28 -3.72 0.58 -7.13
CA TRP A 28 -4.32 1.89 -6.96
C TRP A 28 -4.59 2.21 -5.49
N LEU A 29 -5.17 1.28 -4.72
CA LEU A 29 -5.40 1.42 -3.28
C LEU A 29 -4.07 1.61 -2.53
N ALA A 30 -3.07 0.79 -2.84
CA ALA A 30 -1.75 0.90 -2.23
C ALA A 30 -1.10 2.26 -2.49
N ARG A 31 -1.23 2.78 -3.73
CA ARG A 31 -0.72 4.10 -4.10
C ARG A 31 -1.47 5.22 -3.37
N ALA A 32 -2.80 5.18 -3.37
CA ALA A 32 -3.62 6.18 -2.69
C ALA A 32 -3.31 6.23 -1.18
N LEU A 33 -3.08 5.07 -0.56
CA LEU A 33 -2.69 4.95 0.85
C LEU A 33 -1.29 5.51 1.11
N ALA A 34 -0.32 5.21 0.24
CA ALA A 34 1.05 5.70 0.35
C ALA A 34 1.14 7.22 0.18
N ASP A 35 0.46 7.77 -0.82
CA ASP A 35 0.46 9.19 -1.14
C ASP A 35 -0.49 10.00 -0.24
N GLN A 36 -1.29 9.31 0.58
CA GLN A 36 -2.30 9.91 1.48
C GLN A 36 -3.30 10.78 0.71
N THR A 37 -3.77 10.27 -0.43
CA THR A 37 -4.70 10.97 -1.32
C THR A 37 -6.11 10.39 -1.25
N GLY A 38 -7.11 11.17 -1.71
CA GLY A 38 -8.51 10.74 -1.74
C GLY A 38 -9.03 10.38 -0.34
N HIS A 39 -9.61 9.18 -0.18
CA HIS A 39 -10.13 8.70 1.10
C HIS A 39 -9.05 8.62 2.18
N TYR A 40 -7.81 8.27 1.81
CA TYR A 40 -6.69 8.10 2.74
C TYR A 40 -6.01 9.41 3.15
N ALA A 41 -6.50 10.57 2.68
CA ALA A 41 -6.12 11.86 3.26
C ALA A 41 -6.55 11.95 4.74
N ASP A 42 -7.68 11.31 5.08
CA ASP A 42 -8.17 11.22 6.46
C ASP A 42 -7.31 10.25 7.30
N PRO A 43 -6.70 10.70 8.42
CA PRO A 43 -6.01 9.83 9.37
C PRO A 43 -6.86 8.66 9.89
N ALA A 44 -8.17 8.87 10.09
CA ALA A 44 -9.06 7.82 10.58
C ALA A 44 -9.26 6.71 9.53
N ALA A 45 -9.40 7.09 8.26
CA ALA A 45 -9.45 6.16 7.14
C ALA A 45 -8.18 5.32 7.03
N ARG A 46 -7.00 5.92 7.24
CA ARG A 46 -5.72 5.19 7.25
C ARG A 46 -5.60 4.21 8.42
N ALA A 47 -6.09 4.59 9.60
CA ALA A 47 -6.11 3.68 10.74
C ALA A 47 -7.07 2.50 10.49
N ALA A 48 -8.24 2.76 9.92
CA ALA A 48 -9.21 1.72 9.56
C ALA A 48 -8.66 0.76 8.49
N ALA A 49 -7.88 1.29 7.53
CA ALA A 49 -7.24 0.52 6.46
C ALA A 49 -6.38 -0.63 6.97
N VAL A 50 -5.79 -0.51 8.18
CA VAL A 50 -5.01 -1.59 8.82
C VAL A 50 -5.85 -2.85 9.04
N GLY A 51 -7.14 -2.69 9.34
CA GLY A 51 -8.08 -3.78 9.59
C GLY A 51 -8.91 -4.20 8.39
N SER A 52 -9.08 -3.34 7.38
CA SER A 52 -9.96 -3.58 6.22
C SER A 52 -9.21 -3.99 4.95
N LEU A 53 -7.96 -3.57 4.76
CA LEU A 53 -7.19 -3.91 3.56
C LEU A 53 -6.41 -5.21 3.71
N PRO A 54 -6.29 -6.01 2.64
CA PRO A 54 -5.45 -7.20 2.66
C PRO A 54 -3.99 -6.89 2.95
N VAL A 55 -3.34 -7.86 3.59
CA VAL A 55 -1.93 -7.76 3.98
C VAL A 55 -1.02 -7.37 2.79
N PRO A 56 -1.16 -7.94 1.58
CA PRO A 56 -0.33 -7.55 0.43
C PRO A 56 -0.50 -6.07 0.05
N VAL A 57 -1.73 -5.53 0.06
CA VAL A 57 -2.00 -4.12 -0.28
C VAL A 57 -1.35 -3.19 0.73
N ARG A 58 -1.44 -3.52 2.02
CA ARG A 58 -0.79 -2.74 3.09
C ARG A 58 0.73 -2.79 3.00
N ALA A 59 1.30 -3.95 2.71
CA ALA A 59 2.74 -4.11 2.53
C ALA A 59 3.25 -3.32 1.31
N HIS A 60 2.51 -3.36 0.19
CA HIS A 60 2.77 -2.57 -1.01
C HIS A 60 2.78 -1.07 -0.67
N ALA A 61 1.74 -0.56 -0.02
CA ALA A 61 1.64 0.84 0.37
C ALA A 61 2.80 1.30 1.27
N ALA A 62 3.18 0.48 2.25
CA ALA A 62 4.29 0.78 3.14
C ALA A 62 5.62 0.91 2.38
N LEU A 63 5.87 0.01 1.42
CA LEU A 63 7.08 0.07 0.60
C LEU A 63 7.09 1.28 -0.34
N LEU A 64 5.94 1.64 -0.94
CA LEU A 64 5.85 2.86 -1.76
C LEU A 64 6.12 4.14 -0.94
N ALA A 65 5.54 4.23 0.25
CA ALA A 65 5.78 5.37 1.14
C ALA A 65 7.26 5.49 1.53
N ALA A 66 7.89 4.36 1.87
CA ALA A 66 9.31 4.32 2.21
C ALA A 66 10.21 4.69 1.02
N LEU A 67 9.87 4.25 -0.20
CA LEU A 67 10.59 4.62 -1.42
C LEU A 67 10.45 6.11 -1.73
N ALA A 68 9.26 6.69 -1.60
CA ALA A 68 9.04 8.13 -1.82
C ALA A 68 9.93 8.98 -0.90
N ARG A 69 10.18 8.54 0.33
CA ARG A 69 11.09 9.19 1.29
C ARG A 69 12.55 9.21 0.83
N THR A 70 12.96 8.30 -0.05
CA THR A 70 14.33 8.25 -0.59
C THR A 70 14.58 9.31 -1.67
N GLY A 71 13.53 9.93 -2.22
CA GLY A 71 13.62 10.90 -3.33
C GLY A 71 13.87 10.27 -4.70
N ALA A 72 13.92 8.94 -4.81
CA ALA A 72 13.99 8.25 -6.09
C ALA A 72 12.62 8.26 -6.80
N PRO A 73 12.56 8.54 -8.12
CA PRO A 73 11.31 8.45 -8.88
C PRO A 73 10.85 6.98 -8.97
N VAL A 74 9.60 6.70 -8.60
CA VAL A 74 9.02 5.34 -8.52
C VAL A 74 8.04 5.07 -9.68
N ASP A 75 8.07 5.87 -10.74
CA ASP A 75 7.01 5.91 -11.76
C ASP A 75 6.87 4.61 -12.57
N GLY A 76 7.90 3.76 -12.61
CA GLY A 76 7.91 2.49 -13.38
C GLY A 76 7.86 1.20 -12.57
N ASP A 77 8.13 1.23 -11.26
CA ASP A 77 8.37 0.00 -10.46
C ASP A 77 7.15 -0.47 -9.64
N LEU A 78 5.97 0.12 -9.85
CA LEU A 78 4.75 -0.23 -9.12
C LEU A 78 4.33 -1.69 -9.29
N GLU A 79 4.54 -2.25 -10.48
CA GLU A 79 4.24 -3.65 -10.73
C GLU A 79 5.21 -4.58 -9.99
N PHE A 80 6.49 -4.20 -9.88
CA PHE A 80 7.48 -4.95 -9.13
C PHE A 80 7.16 -4.96 -7.64
N VAL A 81 6.86 -3.78 -7.07
CA VAL A 81 6.49 -3.64 -5.66
C VAL A 81 5.20 -4.42 -5.36
N GLY A 82 4.23 -4.37 -6.27
CA GLY A 82 3.01 -5.17 -6.18
C GLY A 82 3.28 -6.68 -6.21
N ARG A 83 4.12 -7.17 -7.14
CA ARG A 83 4.50 -8.59 -7.21
C ARG A 83 5.27 -9.06 -5.98
N LEU A 84 6.17 -8.23 -5.45
CA LEU A 84 6.91 -8.53 -4.23
C LEU A 84 5.96 -8.64 -3.03
N ALA A 85 5.02 -7.70 -2.89
CA ALA A 85 4.03 -7.70 -1.82
C ALA A 85 3.08 -8.90 -1.88
N GLN A 86 2.73 -9.37 -3.09
CA GLN A 86 1.92 -10.58 -3.26
C GLN A 86 2.71 -11.85 -2.95
N ALA A 87 3.98 -11.91 -3.34
CA ALA A 87 4.84 -13.08 -3.10
C ALA A 87 5.22 -13.23 -1.62
N ASP A 88 5.59 -12.13 -0.96
CA ASP A 88 5.93 -12.11 0.46
C ASP A 88 5.61 -10.75 1.10
N PRO A 89 4.40 -10.58 1.66
CA PRO A 89 3.99 -9.36 2.33
C PRO A 89 4.85 -9.01 3.55
N ALA A 90 5.39 -10.03 4.25
CA ALA A 90 6.16 -9.84 5.48
C ALA A 90 7.55 -9.30 5.15
N ALA A 91 8.24 -9.90 4.17
CA ALA A 91 9.52 -9.41 3.68
C ALA A 91 9.39 -8.01 3.06
N THR A 92 8.28 -7.75 2.34
CA THR A 92 7.98 -6.41 1.79
C THR A 92 7.85 -5.36 2.89
N THR A 93 7.14 -5.67 3.97
CA THR A 93 6.99 -4.78 5.12
C THR A 93 8.34 -4.56 5.83
N ALA A 94 9.15 -5.61 5.97
CA ALA A 94 10.48 -5.52 6.56
C ALA A 94 11.42 -4.63 5.71
N LEU A 95 11.34 -4.73 4.38
CA LEU A 95 12.09 -3.88 3.47
C LEU A 95 11.68 -2.41 3.59
N ALA A 96 10.37 -2.13 3.67
CA ALA A 96 9.87 -0.77 3.90
C ALA A 96 10.43 -0.18 5.21
N ALA A 97 10.41 -0.94 6.30
CA ALA A 97 10.97 -0.51 7.58
C ALA A 97 12.49 -0.28 7.51
N TRP A 98 13.22 -1.12 6.79
CA TRP A 98 14.66 -0.93 6.58
C TRP A 98 14.97 0.35 5.81
N LEU A 99 14.20 0.65 4.75
CA LEU A 99 14.34 1.88 3.96
C LEU A 99 14.03 3.14 4.78
N GLU A 100 12.97 3.14 5.59
CA GLU A 100 12.64 4.25 6.50
C GLU A 100 13.79 4.52 7.48
N ASN A 101 14.36 3.46 8.07
CA ASN A 101 15.52 3.59 8.95
C ASN A 101 16.74 4.15 8.20
N ALA A 102 17.01 3.69 6.99
CA ALA A 102 18.13 4.18 6.19
C ALA A 102 17.95 5.66 5.78
N ALA A 103 16.73 6.08 5.47
CA ALA A 103 16.41 7.48 5.18
C ALA A 103 16.56 8.36 6.43
N ALA A 104 16.12 7.90 7.61
CA ALA A 104 16.29 8.61 8.87
C ALA A 104 17.76 8.82 9.24
N VAL A 105 18.62 7.81 8.99
CA VAL A 105 20.07 7.92 9.20
C VAL A 105 20.71 8.95 8.27
N LYS A 106 20.23 9.09 7.02
CA LYS A 106 20.72 10.13 6.09
C LYS A 106 20.26 11.55 6.46
N GLY A 107 19.10 11.70 7.09
CA GLY A 107 18.56 12.99 7.53
C GLY A 107 19.17 13.50 8.84
N GLY A 108 19.85 12.64 9.60
CA GLY A 108 20.67 13.00 10.74
C GLY A 108 22.13 13.18 10.34
N THR A 109 22.62 14.41 10.32
CA THR A 109 24.06 14.71 10.42
C THR A 109 24.29 15.50 11.71
N PRO A 110 25.49 15.38 12.34
CA PRO A 110 25.75 15.53 13.77
C PRO A 110 25.42 16.89 14.39
#